data_AF-A0A1I3EGT2-F1
#
_entry.id   AF-A0A1I3EGT2-F1
#
_cell.length_a   1.000
_cell.length_b   1.000
_cell.length_c   1.000
_cell.angle_alpha   90.00
_cell.angle_beta   90.00
_cell.angle_gamma   90.00
#
_symmetry.space_group_name_H-M   'P 1'
#
loop_
_entity.id
_entity.type
_entity.pdbx_description
1 polymer ?
#
loop_
_entity_poly.entity_id
_entity_poly.type
_entity_poly.pdbx_seq_one_letter_code
_entity_poly.pdbx_strand_id
1 'polypeptide(L)'
;MRVMQAWTETIPMMQQTVLLTAIRGPDGVPKYGSVKMLLRWFRRCVLVSATDGKVLENPYDSNGGSFTGPSVGLIIDDQWEYLMDTHCDEYLRSLDGIPHHFQLHLLHAVEILGYKHPDERIKRWWHKLYVRLVNDMHLHPESESELDGRLGDSREGWLRRADPATVA
;
A
#
# COMPACT_ATOMS: atom_id res chain seq x y z
N MET A 1 -0.01 -0.95 23.68
CA MET A 1 -0.63 -1.50 22.45
C MET A 1 -0.31 -0.56 21.31
N ARG A 2 0.19 -1.07 20.17
CA ARG A 2 0.53 -0.25 18.99
C ARG A 2 -0.53 -0.50 17.90
N VAL A 3 -0.83 0.53 17.11
CA VAL A 3 -1.82 0.43 16.01
C VAL A 3 -1.16 -0.07 14.73
N MET A 4 0.06 0.40 14.43
CA MET A 4 0.86 -0.07 13.32
C MET A 4 1.72 -1.28 13.73
N GLN A 5 2.16 -2.05 12.74
CA GLN A 5 3.09 -3.17 12.96
C GLN A 5 4.48 -2.67 13.36
N ALA A 6 5.22 -3.48 14.12
CA ALA A 6 6.52 -3.06 14.65
C ALA A 6 7.54 -2.65 13.58
N TRP A 7 7.51 -3.27 12.40
CA TRP A 7 8.44 -2.96 11.31
C TRP A 7 8.30 -1.52 10.79
N THR A 8 7.13 -0.90 10.92
CA THR A 8 6.94 0.48 10.45
C THR A 8 7.73 1.48 11.30
N GLU A 9 8.17 1.10 12.50
CA GLU A 9 9.02 1.95 13.34
C GLU A 9 10.49 1.96 12.88
N THR A 10 10.87 1.07 11.97
CA THR A 10 12.26 0.96 11.46
C THR A 10 12.49 1.76 10.19
N ILE A 11 11.47 2.46 9.67
CA ILE A 11 11.55 3.31 8.47
C ILE A 11 11.41 4.80 8.84
N PRO A 12 11.84 5.74 7.99
CA PRO A 12 11.72 7.17 8.26
C PRO A 12 10.29 7.63 8.60
N MET A 13 10.15 8.65 9.45
CA MET A 13 8.85 9.22 9.83
C MET A 13 8.03 9.71 8.63
N MET A 14 8.68 10.24 7.60
CA MET A 14 8.00 10.60 6.36
C MET A 14 7.38 9.38 5.65
N GLN A 15 8.09 8.26 5.57
CA GLN A 15 7.53 7.01 5.02
C GLN A 15 6.39 6.47 5.88
N GLN A 16 6.52 6.52 7.22
CA GLN A 16 5.43 6.17 8.15
C GLN A 16 4.18 7.01 7.90
N THR A 17 4.36 8.31 7.67
CA THR A 17 3.27 9.25 7.37
C THR A 17 2.56 8.88 6.07
N VAL A 18 3.32 8.53 5.02
CA VAL A 18 2.74 8.07 3.73
C VAL A 18 1.95 6.77 3.90
N LEU A 19 2.44 5.82 4.69
CA LEU A 19 1.68 4.61 5.00
C LEU A 19 0.35 4.94 5.69
N LEU A 20 0.37 5.88 6.65
CA LEU A 20 -0.82 6.31 7.39
C LEU A 20 -1.84 7.05 6.51
N THR A 21 -1.40 7.92 5.59
CA THR A 21 -2.31 8.68 4.72
C THR A 21 -3.05 7.78 3.72
N ALA A 22 -2.44 6.68 3.29
CA ALA A 22 -3.06 5.71 2.38
C ALA A 22 -4.06 4.75 3.04
N ILE A 23 -4.19 4.75 4.38
CA ILE A 23 -5.07 3.81 5.10
C ILE A 23 -6.54 3.96 4.69
N ARG A 24 -6.99 5.18 4.40
CA ARG A 24 -8.38 5.46 4.05
C ARG A 24 -8.61 5.26 2.55
N GLY A 25 -9.73 4.62 2.21
CA GLY A 25 -10.13 4.50 0.81
C GLY A 25 -10.82 5.76 0.30
N PRO A 26 -10.94 5.91 -1.03
CA PRO A 26 -11.66 7.03 -1.61
C PRO A 26 -13.17 6.88 -1.34
N ASP A 27 -13.86 8.01 -1.23
CA ASP A 27 -15.32 8.02 -1.19
C ASP A 27 -15.90 7.79 -2.60
N GLY A 28 -17.17 7.38 -2.67
CA GLY A 28 -17.89 7.18 -3.94
C GLY A 28 -17.58 5.88 -4.68
N VAL A 29 -16.65 5.05 -4.19
CA VAL A 29 -16.35 3.73 -4.79
C VAL A 29 -17.16 2.59 -4.15
N PRO A 30 -17.47 1.51 -4.89
CA PRO A 30 -18.19 0.36 -4.34
C PRO A 30 -17.49 -0.26 -3.13
N LYS A 31 -18.27 -0.56 -2.08
CA LYS A 31 -17.78 -1.16 -0.84
C LYS A 31 -17.01 -2.46 -1.03
N TYR A 32 -17.32 -3.24 -2.08
CA TYR A 32 -16.67 -4.51 -2.39
C TYR A 32 -15.93 -4.48 -3.72
N GLY A 33 -15.58 -3.29 -4.24
CA GLY A 33 -14.76 -3.17 -5.44
C GLY A 33 -13.29 -3.53 -5.20
N SER A 34 -12.55 -3.71 -6.29
CA SER A 34 -11.13 -4.06 -6.31
C SER A 34 -10.26 -3.17 -5.42
N VAL A 35 -10.46 -1.85 -5.48
CA VAL A 35 -9.75 -0.87 -4.63
C VAL A 35 -9.94 -1.16 -3.13
N LYS A 36 -11.12 -1.63 -2.70
CA LYS A 36 -11.35 -2.00 -1.31
C LYS A 36 -10.56 -3.26 -0.94
N MET A 37 -10.52 -4.25 -1.83
CA MET A 37 -9.79 -5.49 -1.58
C MET A 37 -8.29 -5.24 -1.50
N LEU A 38 -7.74 -4.39 -2.37
CA LEU A 38 -6.36 -3.92 -2.25
C LEU A 38 -6.11 -3.19 -0.92
N LEU A 39 -7.01 -2.28 -0.53
CA LEU A 39 -6.86 -1.54 0.73
C LEU A 39 -6.99 -2.40 1.99
N ARG A 40 -7.80 -3.45 1.97
CA ARG A 40 -7.86 -4.41 3.09
C ARG A 40 -6.52 -5.11 3.24
N TRP A 41 -5.94 -5.55 2.13
CA TRP A 41 -4.64 -6.20 2.14
C TRP A 41 -3.53 -5.23 2.58
N PHE A 42 -3.53 -4.01 2.03
CA PHE A 42 -2.62 -2.93 2.44
C PHE A 42 -2.66 -2.70 3.96
N ARG A 43 -3.86 -2.55 4.52
CA ARG A 43 -4.05 -2.37 5.97
C ARG A 43 -3.54 -3.57 6.76
N ARG A 44 -3.72 -4.80 6.28
CA ARG A 44 -3.18 -6.00 6.94
C ARG A 44 -1.66 -6.01 6.98
N CYS A 45 -0.97 -5.41 6.00
CA CYS A 45 0.49 -5.30 5.97
C CYS A 45 1.05 -4.18 6.86
N VAL A 46 0.22 -3.18 7.22
CA VAL A 46 0.67 -1.98 7.96
C VAL A 46 0.14 -1.94 9.39
N LEU A 47 -1.05 -2.49 9.66
CA LEU A 47 -1.78 -2.35 10.91
C LEU A 47 -1.87 -3.67 11.67
N VAL A 48 -1.97 -3.54 13.00
CA VAL A 48 -2.44 -4.61 13.88
C VAL A 48 -3.97 -4.62 13.82
N SER A 49 -4.57 -5.80 13.70
CA SER A 49 -6.03 -5.92 13.70
C SER A 49 -6.61 -5.47 15.03
N ALA A 50 -7.43 -4.42 15.02
CA ALA A 50 -8.04 -3.88 16.23
C ALA A 50 -9.05 -4.86 16.87
N THR A 51 -9.72 -5.69 16.07
CA THR A 51 -10.68 -6.70 16.56
C THR A 51 -10.00 -7.91 17.17
N ASP A 52 -8.79 -8.24 16.71
CA ASP A 52 -8.14 -9.52 17.03
C ASP A 52 -6.87 -9.35 17.86
N GLY A 53 -6.36 -8.12 18.01
CA GLY A 53 -5.13 -7.81 18.73
C GLY A 53 -3.86 -8.41 18.12
N LYS A 54 -3.90 -8.84 16.85
CA LYS A 54 -2.80 -9.54 16.17
C LYS A 54 -2.57 -9.02 14.75
N VAL A 55 -1.39 -9.31 14.21
CA VAL A 55 -1.08 -9.14 12.79
C VAL A 55 -1.79 -10.22 11.98
N LEU A 56 -2.34 -9.85 10.82
CA LEU A 56 -2.97 -10.77 9.87
C LEU A 56 -2.03 -10.89 8.66
N GLU A 57 -1.33 -12.00 8.56
CA GLU A 57 -0.17 -12.17 7.64
C GLU A 57 -0.56 -12.62 6.23
N ASN A 58 -1.86 -12.82 5.96
CA ASN A 58 -2.36 -13.26 4.68
C ASN A 58 -3.69 -12.56 4.33
N PRO A 59 -4.10 -12.50 3.05
CA PRO A 59 -5.30 -11.78 2.62
C PRO A 59 -6.60 -12.59 2.72
N TYR A 60 -6.56 -13.86 3.14
CA TYR A 60 -7.73 -14.76 3.18
C TYR A 60 -8.18 -15.12 4.60
N ASP A 61 -7.40 -14.77 5.64
CA ASP A 61 -7.79 -14.97 7.04
C ASP A 61 -9.15 -14.29 7.30
N SER A 62 -10.08 -14.99 7.93
CA SER A 62 -11.46 -14.54 8.18
C SER A 62 -11.58 -13.45 9.25
N ASN A 63 -10.51 -13.17 10.00
CA ASN A 63 -10.44 -12.14 11.03
C ASN A 63 -10.39 -10.70 10.46
N GLY A 64 -10.33 -9.67 11.32
CA GLY A 64 -10.15 -8.27 10.91
C GLY A 64 -11.42 -7.49 10.49
N GLY A 65 -12.58 -8.13 10.58
CA GLY A 65 -13.88 -7.51 10.35
C GLY A 65 -14.00 -6.88 8.95
N SER A 66 -14.64 -5.71 8.82
CA SER A 66 -14.82 -5.08 7.51
C SER A 66 -13.62 -4.22 7.04
N PHE A 67 -12.72 -3.86 7.97
CA PHE A 67 -11.65 -2.89 7.76
C PHE A 67 -10.33 -3.53 7.36
N THR A 68 -9.91 -4.55 8.11
CA THR A 68 -8.77 -5.44 7.83
C THR A 68 -9.28 -6.86 7.55
N GLY A 69 -10.51 -6.99 7.03
CA GLY A 69 -11.10 -8.26 6.63
C GLY A 69 -10.41 -8.94 5.45
N PRO A 70 -10.85 -10.14 5.06
CA PRO A 70 -10.29 -10.83 3.91
C PRO A 70 -10.50 -10.00 2.65
N SER A 71 -9.48 -10.02 1.80
CA SER A 71 -9.51 -9.48 0.45
C SER A 71 -9.93 -10.54 -0.56
N VAL A 72 -9.68 -11.81 -0.27
CA VAL A 72 -10.02 -12.96 -1.13
C VAL A 72 -10.69 -14.05 -0.30
N GLY A 73 -11.38 -14.99 -0.96
CA GLY A 73 -12.02 -16.13 -0.29
C GLY A 73 -11.02 -17.11 0.34
N LEU A 74 -11.53 -18.09 1.08
CA LEU A 74 -10.70 -19.18 1.63
C LEU A 74 -10.03 -19.96 0.49
N ILE A 75 -8.74 -20.24 0.65
CA ILE A 75 -7.89 -20.89 -0.36
C ILE A 75 -7.34 -22.18 0.23
N ILE A 76 -7.34 -23.25 -0.57
CA ILE A 76 -6.87 -24.58 -0.17
C ILE A 76 -5.34 -24.70 -0.29
N ASP A 77 -4.72 -23.98 -1.24
CA ASP A 77 -3.29 -24.14 -1.60
C ASP A 77 -2.45 -22.86 -1.40
N ASP A 78 -2.92 -21.91 -0.58
CA ASP A 78 -2.19 -20.66 -0.26
C ASP A 78 -1.74 -19.84 -1.49
N GLN A 79 -2.46 -19.94 -2.61
CA GLN A 79 -2.16 -19.21 -3.87
C GLN A 79 -2.82 -17.83 -3.92
N TRP A 80 -2.74 -17.07 -2.83
CA TRP A 80 -3.47 -15.81 -2.72
C TRP A 80 -3.01 -14.74 -3.70
N GLU A 81 -1.74 -14.77 -4.14
CA GLU A 81 -1.20 -13.79 -5.09
C GLU A 81 -1.98 -13.78 -6.39
N TYR A 82 -2.42 -14.95 -6.88
CA TYR A 82 -3.19 -15.07 -8.11
C TYR A 82 -4.58 -14.43 -7.97
N LEU A 83 -5.25 -14.65 -6.83
CA LEU A 83 -6.54 -14.04 -6.56
C LEU A 83 -6.40 -12.53 -6.35
N MET A 84 -5.36 -12.09 -5.65
CA MET A 84 -5.07 -10.68 -5.47
C MET A 84 -4.68 -10.00 -6.79
N ASP A 85 -3.98 -10.69 -7.70
CA ASP A 85 -3.69 -10.20 -9.05
C ASP A 85 -4.98 -9.91 -9.83
N THR A 86 -6.05 -10.70 -9.62
CA THR A 86 -7.36 -10.42 -10.23
C THR A 86 -7.91 -9.06 -9.78
N HIS A 87 -7.81 -8.74 -8.49
CA HIS A 87 -8.20 -7.41 -7.98
C HIS A 87 -7.27 -6.30 -8.50
N CYS A 88 -5.97 -6.56 -8.66
CA CYS A 88 -5.05 -5.60 -9.28
C CYS A 88 -5.45 -5.29 -10.73
N ASP A 89 -5.78 -6.32 -11.52
CA ASP A 89 -6.20 -6.18 -12.91
C ASP A 89 -7.49 -5.37 -13.03
N GLU A 90 -8.49 -5.68 -12.19
CA GLU A 90 -9.75 -4.94 -12.12
C GLU A 90 -9.52 -3.49 -11.69
N TYR A 91 -8.65 -3.25 -10.70
CA TYR A 91 -8.29 -1.92 -10.25
C TYR A 91 -7.71 -1.08 -11.39
N LEU A 92 -6.68 -1.58 -12.07
CA LEU A 92 -6.02 -0.90 -13.20
C LEU A 92 -6.99 -0.62 -14.35
N ARG A 93 -7.86 -1.57 -14.71
CA ARG A 93 -8.89 -1.34 -15.74
C ARG A 93 -9.91 -0.27 -15.37
N SER A 94 -10.02 0.09 -14.10
CA SER A 94 -10.96 1.08 -13.57
C SER A 94 -10.29 2.36 -13.05
N LEU A 95 -8.98 2.53 -13.28
CA LEU A 95 -8.18 3.54 -12.59
C LEU A 95 -8.66 4.97 -12.85
N ASP A 96 -9.15 5.25 -14.06
CA ASP A 96 -9.74 6.56 -14.43
C ASP A 96 -10.94 6.97 -13.55
N GLY A 97 -11.62 5.99 -12.94
CA GLY A 97 -12.73 6.22 -12.01
C GLY A 97 -12.30 6.51 -10.57
N ILE A 98 -10.99 6.45 -10.28
CA ILE A 98 -10.44 6.59 -8.93
C ILE A 98 -9.97 8.03 -8.71
N PRO A 99 -10.29 8.67 -7.57
CA PRO A 99 -9.77 10.00 -7.27
C PRO A 99 -8.24 10.04 -7.33
N HIS A 100 -7.70 10.90 -8.19
CA HIS A 100 -6.26 10.95 -8.48
C HIS A 100 -5.40 11.13 -7.23
N HIS A 101 -5.83 11.99 -6.29
CA HIS A 101 -5.12 12.20 -5.02
C HIS A 101 -5.00 10.89 -4.22
N PHE A 102 -6.08 10.12 -4.12
CA PHE A 102 -6.04 8.82 -3.47
C PHE A 102 -5.09 7.85 -4.19
N GLN A 103 -5.14 7.80 -5.52
CA GLN A 103 -4.24 6.95 -6.32
C GLN A 103 -2.77 7.30 -6.06
N LEU A 104 -2.41 8.58 -5.96
CA LEU A 104 -1.03 9.00 -5.64
C LEU A 104 -0.59 8.55 -4.23
N HIS A 105 -1.46 8.70 -3.23
CA HIS A 105 -1.15 8.20 -1.88
C HIS A 105 -0.97 6.69 -1.84
N LEU A 106 -1.87 5.95 -2.51
CA LEU A 106 -1.77 4.49 -2.58
C LEU A 106 -0.49 4.06 -3.32
N LEU A 107 -0.17 4.68 -4.45
CA LEU A 107 1.04 4.41 -5.23
C LEU A 107 2.30 4.51 -4.36
N HIS A 108 2.49 5.61 -3.64
CA HIS A 108 3.64 5.80 -2.76
C HIS A 108 3.65 4.85 -1.56
N ALA A 109 2.48 4.50 -1.01
CA ALA A 109 2.42 3.56 0.09
C ALA A 109 2.75 2.11 -0.36
N VAL A 110 2.35 1.75 -1.58
CA VAL A 110 2.67 0.45 -2.21
C VAL A 110 4.15 0.36 -2.59
N GLU A 111 4.74 1.46 -3.05
CA GLU A 111 6.19 1.61 -3.23
C GLU A 111 6.95 1.30 -1.93
N ILE A 112 6.55 1.91 -0.81
CA ILE A 112 7.16 1.66 0.51
C ILE A 112 7.01 0.20 0.92
N LEU A 113 5.83 -0.41 0.78
CA LEU A 113 5.65 -1.84 1.08
C LEU A 113 6.54 -2.73 0.20
N GLY A 114 6.65 -2.39 -1.08
CA GLY A 114 7.48 -3.10 -2.05
C GLY A 114 8.97 -3.09 -1.73
N TYR A 115 9.45 -2.07 -1.03
CA TYR A 115 10.86 -1.96 -0.63
C TYR A 115 11.14 -2.32 0.82
N LYS A 116 10.21 -2.05 1.73
CA LYS A 116 10.50 -2.04 3.18
C LYS A 116 9.80 -3.12 3.99
N HIS A 117 8.79 -3.81 3.44
CA HIS A 117 8.09 -4.85 4.20
C HIS A 117 9.06 -6.00 4.57
N PRO A 118 9.06 -6.51 5.81
CA PRO A 118 10.03 -7.51 6.27
C PRO A 118 9.78 -8.91 5.70
N ASP A 119 8.52 -9.24 5.39
CA ASP A 119 8.19 -10.49 4.70
C ASP A 119 8.46 -10.34 3.20
N GLU A 120 9.38 -11.15 2.68
CA GLU A 120 9.84 -11.11 1.28
C GLU A 120 8.77 -11.48 0.26
N ARG A 121 7.79 -12.31 0.62
CA ARG A 121 6.67 -12.69 -0.26
C ARG A 121 5.72 -11.51 -0.44
N ILE A 122 5.35 -10.88 0.67
CA ILE A 122 4.51 -9.67 0.70
C ILE A 122 5.22 -8.53 -0.03
N LYS A 123 6.50 -8.30 0.30
CA LYS A 123 7.36 -7.30 -0.33
C LYS A 123 7.42 -7.45 -1.84
N ARG A 124 7.73 -8.65 -2.34
CA ARG A 124 7.79 -8.93 -3.78
C ARG A 124 6.45 -8.67 -4.48
N TRP A 125 5.35 -9.07 -3.85
CA TRP A 125 4.02 -8.86 -4.43
C TRP A 125 3.65 -7.38 -4.50
N TRP A 126 3.87 -6.61 -3.44
CA TRP A 126 3.63 -5.15 -3.46
C TRP A 126 4.59 -4.42 -4.42
N HIS A 127 5.84 -4.85 -4.52
CA HIS A 127 6.77 -4.29 -5.50
C HIS A 127 6.32 -4.54 -6.95
N LYS A 128 5.82 -5.75 -7.24
CA LYS A 128 5.18 -6.05 -8.54
C LYS A 128 4.02 -5.09 -8.81
N LEU A 129 3.14 -4.87 -7.83
CA LEU A 129 2.01 -3.94 -7.99
C LEU A 129 2.48 -2.49 -8.19
N TYR A 130 3.48 -2.03 -7.42
CA TYR A 130 4.10 -0.71 -7.59
C TYR A 130 4.54 -0.50 -9.04
N VAL A 131 5.34 -1.41 -9.58
CA VAL A 131 5.84 -1.33 -10.97
C VAL A 131 4.68 -1.29 -11.98
N ARG A 132 3.62 -2.07 -11.76
CA ARG A 132 2.42 -2.05 -12.61
C ARG A 132 1.74 -0.68 -12.60
N LEU A 133 1.54 -0.08 -11.43
CA LEU A 133 0.88 1.23 -11.29
C LEU A 133 1.71 2.36 -11.93
N VAL A 134 3.03 2.33 -11.74
CA VAL A 134 3.94 3.29 -12.38
C VAL A 134 3.91 3.19 -13.90
N ASN A 135 3.95 1.97 -14.43
CA ASN A 135 3.91 1.74 -15.87
C ASN A 135 2.57 2.14 -16.50
N ASP A 136 1.46 1.91 -15.79
CA ASP A 136 0.12 2.34 -16.22
C ASP A 136 0.03 3.87 -16.36
N MET A 137 0.72 4.60 -15.47
CA MET A 137 0.88 6.05 -15.55
C MET A 137 1.96 6.51 -16.55
N HIS A 138 2.61 5.60 -17.27
CA HIS A 138 3.71 5.88 -18.21
C HIS A 138 4.92 6.58 -17.56
N LEU A 139 5.22 6.23 -16.30
CA LEU A 139 6.34 6.77 -15.54
C LEU A 139 7.48 5.73 -15.43
N HIS A 140 8.60 6.14 -14.84
CA HIS A 140 9.71 5.24 -14.50
C HIS A 140 9.67 4.87 -13.01
N PRO A 141 9.81 3.58 -12.65
CA PRO A 141 9.85 3.19 -11.24
C PRO A 141 11.09 3.77 -10.56
N GLU A 142 10.85 4.55 -9.51
CA GLU A 142 11.89 5.04 -8.62
C GLU A 142 12.55 3.85 -7.89
N SER A 143 13.87 3.90 -7.73
CA SER A 143 14.64 2.92 -6.96
C SER A 143 14.51 3.14 -5.45
N GLU A 144 14.88 2.13 -4.65
CA GLU A 144 14.79 2.23 -3.18
C GLU A 144 15.60 3.41 -2.61
N SER A 145 16.79 3.67 -3.17
CA SER A 145 17.65 4.77 -2.71
C SER A 145 17.07 6.14 -3.06
N GLU A 146 16.36 6.26 -4.16
CA GLU A 146 15.66 7.47 -4.55
C GLU A 146 14.42 7.71 -3.67
N LEU A 147 13.65 6.64 -3.38
CA LEU A 147 12.57 6.66 -2.39
C LEU A 147 13.09 7.16 -1.04
N ASP A 148 14.18 6.58 -0.53
CA ASP A 148 14.79 6.97 0.74
C ASP A 148 15.31 8.42 0.70
N GLY A 149 15.78 8.87 -0.47
CA GLY A 149 16.21 10.24 -0.68
C GLY A 149 15.06 11.26 -0.67
N ARG A 150 13.89 10.89 -1.21
CA ARG A 150 12.69 11.74 -1.36
C ARG A 150 11.80 11.72 -0.12
N LEU A 151 11.63 10.56 0.51
CA LEU A 151 10.79 10.32 1.69
C LEU A 151 11.61 10.01 2.95
N GLY A 152 12.86 10.44 3.02
CA GLY A 152 13.66 10.42 4.25
C GLY A 152 13.36 11.62 5.16
N ASP A 153 13.82 11.58 6.40
CA ASP A 153 13.51 12.61 7.41
C ASP A 153 14.38 13.89 7.30
N SER A 154 14.85 14.23 6.10
CA SER A 154 15.71 15.39 5.85
C SER A 154 15.06 16.39 4.91
N ARG A 155 15.08 17.68 5.29
CA ARG A 155 14.57 18.78 4.46
C ARG A 155 15.36 18.90 3.15
N GLU A 156 16.67 18.73 3.21
CA GLU A 156 17.53 18.74 2.01
C GLU A 156 17.12 17.65 1.02
N GLY A 157 16.89 16.42 1.51
CA GLY A 157 16.43 15.30 0.68
C GLY A 157 15.14 15.62 -0.06
N TRP A 158 14.14 16.13 0.66
CA TRP A 158 12.87 16.57 0.10
C TRP A 158 13.03 17.68 -0.96
N LEU A 159 13.85 18.70 -0.67
CA LEU A 159 14.05 19.85 -1.56
C LEU A 159 14.73 19.50 -2.90
N ARG A 160 15.53 18.42 -2.98
CA ARG A 160 16.26 18.05 -4.21
C ARG A 160 15.36 17.81 -5.42
N ARG A 161 14.10 17.40 -5.20
CA ARG A 161 13.12 17.09 -6.25
C ARG A 161 11.82 17.87 -6.10
N ALA A 162 11.75 18.83 -5.17
CA ALA A 162 10.54 19.62 -4.95
C ALA A 162 10.31 20.59 -6.11
N ASP A 163 9.06 20.71 -6.56
CA ASP A 163 8.70 21.76 -7.50
C ASP A 163 8.79 23.13 -6.82
N PRO A 164 9.39 24.17 -7.45
CA PRO A 164 9.51 25.50 -6.87
C PRO A 164 8.21 26.10 -6.36
N ALA A 165 7.05 25.74 -6.94
CA ALA A 165 5.74 26.23 -6.49
C ALA A 165 5.28 25.63 -5.15
N THR A 166 5.93 24.57 -4.68
CA THR A 166 5.58 23.84 -3.44
C THR A 166 6.56 24.10 -2.30
N VAL A 167 7.61 24.91 -2.54
CA VAL A 167 8.60 25.26 -1.53
C VAL A 167 8.10 26.44 -0.70
N ALA A 168 7.74 26.18 0.56
CA ALA A 168 7.35 27.18 1.55
C ALA A 168 8.51 27.59 2.48
#